data_AF-A0A126PFK6-F1
#
_entry.id   AF-A0A126PFK6-F1
#
_cell.length_a   1.000
_cell.length_b   1.000
_cell.length_c   1.000
_cell.angle_alpha   90.00
_cell.angle_beta   90.00
_cell.angle_gamma   90.00
#
_symmetry.space_group_name_H-M   'P 1'
#
loop_
_entity.id
_entity.type
_entity.pdbx_description
1 polymer ?
#
loop_
_entity_poly.entity_id
_entity_poly.type
_entity_poly.pdbx_seq_one_letter_code
_entity_poly.pdbx_strand_id
1 'polypeptide(L)' 'MKELGLLLLLVGLISLVLPLINPNVQYVFLQWINNWGPNAAWAIRGGITLLGLVLWRVGGRRG' A
#
# COMPACT_ATOMS: atom_id res chain seq x y z
N MET A 1 3.84 -10.48 -14.80
CA MET A 1 2.96 -10.67 -13.62
C MET A 1 3.70 -10.54 -12.29
N LYS A 2 4.88 -11.17 -12.13
CA LYS A 2 5.74 -11.02 -10.94
C LYS A 2 6.21 -9.56 -10.71
N GLU A 3 6.61 -8.87 -11.78
CA GLU A 3 7.07 -7.47 -11.72
C GLU A 3 5.96 -6.49 -11.33
N LEU A 4 4.75 -6.67 -11.84
CA LEU A 4 3.58 -5.87 -11.44
C LEU A 4 3.22 -6.07 -9.97
N GLY A 5 3.27 -7.32 -9.48
CA GLY A 5 3.07 -7.61 -8.06
C GLY A 5 4.17 -7.02 -7.17
N LEU A 6 5.43 -7.02 -7.65
CA LEU A 6 6.57 -6.46 -6.94
C LEU A 6 6.54 -4.92 -6.90
N LEU A 7 6.09 -4.26 -7.98
CA LEU A 7 5.81 -2.83 -8.02
C LEU A 7 4.67 -2.43 -7.08
N LEU A 8 3.55 -3.18 -7.09
CA LEU A 8 2.42 -2.94 -6.17
C LEU A 8 2.83 -3.14 -4.70
N LEU A 9 3.65 -4.15 -4.43
CA LEU A 9 4.20 -4.42 -3.10
C LEU A 9 5.13 -3.27 -2.67
N LEU A 10 6.05 -2.83 -3.53
CA LEU A 10 6.91 -1.68 -3.25
C LEU A 10 6.10 -0.40 -3.00
N VAL A 11 5.11 -0.10 -3.83
CA VAL A 11 4.24 1.07 -3.66
C VAL A 11 3.44 1.00 -2.35
N GLY A 12 2.87 -0.17 -2.01
CA GLY A 12 2.18 -0.37 -0.73
C GLY A 12 3.10 -0.20 0.47
N LEU A 13 4.31 -0.77 0.39
CA LEU A 13 5.31 -0.71 1.46
C LEU A 13 5.85 0.70 1.65
N ILE A 14 6.12 1.42 0.55
CA ILE A 14 6.44 2.85 0.55
C ILE A 14 5.29 3.66 1.17
N SER A 15 4.04 3.35 0.83
CA SER A 15 2.85 4.01 1.41
C SER A 15 2.65 3.75 2.91
N LEU A 16 3.14 2.61 3.42
CA LEU A 16 3.18 2.27 4.85
C LEU A 16 4.33 2.97 5.60
N VAL A 17 5.50 3.05 4.97
CA VAL A 17 6.73 3.57 5.59
C VAL A 17 6.77 5.10 5.56
N LEU A 18 6.26 5.75 4.52
CA LEU A 18 6.22 7.21 4.43
C LEU A 18 5.59 7.91 5.63
N PRO A 19 4.39 7.53 6.11
CA PRO A 19 3.78 8.16 7.28
C PRO A 19 4.56 7.92 8.58
N LEU A 20 5.46 6.93 8.64
CA LEU A 20 6.37 6.70 9.78
C LEU A 20 7.56 7.66 9.77
N ILE A 21 8.10 7.99 8.58
CA ILE A 21 9.23 8.91 8.43
C ILE A 21 8.74 10.37 8.42
N ASN A 22 7.59 10.61 7.80
CA ASN A 22 7.08 11.95 7.59
C ASN A 22 5.54 11.94 7.52
N PRO A 23 4.84 12.09 8.66
CA PRO A 23 3.38 12.00 8.74
C PRO A 23 2.66 13.10 7.95
N ASN A 24 3.37 14.17 7.58
CA ASN A 24 2.84 15.26 6.76
C ASN A 24 2.95 15.03 5.25
N VAL A 25 3.57 13.93 4.80
CA VAL A 25 3.61 13.60 3.36
C VAL A 25 2.27 13.01 2.96
N GLN A 26 1.32 13.91 2.72
CA GLN A 26 0.02 13.62 2.19
C GLN A 26 0.14 13.55 0.68
N TYR A 27 0.25 12.35 0.11
CA TYR A 27 -0.05 12.20 -1.32
C TYR A 27 -1.45 12.77 -1.56
N VAL A 28 -1.66 13.42 -2.71
CA VAL A 28 -2.96 14.01 -3.09
C VAL A 28 -4.10 12.97 -3.03
N PHE A 29 -3.79 11.69 -3.29
CA PHE A 29 -4.70 10.55 -3.15
C PHE A 29 -4.88 10.02 -1.72
N LEU A 30 -4.14 10.52 -0.73
CA LEU A 30 -4.20 10.11 0.67
C LEU A 30 -5.02 11.07 1.55
N GLN A 31 -5.25 12.30 1.07
CA GLN A 31 -6.12 13.30 1.71
C GLN A 31 -7.54 12.78 1.93
N TRP A 32 -8.15 12.17 0.90
CA TRP A 32 -9.53 11.70 1.02
C TRP A 32 -9.68 10.60 2.07
N ILE A 33 -8.66 9.76 2.26
CA ILE A 33 -8.68 8.66 3.23
C ILE A 33 -8.58 9.18 4.67
N ASN A 34 -7.94 10.34 4.87
CA ASN A 34 -7.89 10.99 6.18
C ASN A 34 -9.28 11.47 6.64
N ASN A 35 -10.22 11.76 5.72
CA ASN A 35 -11.61 12.11 6.07
C ASN A 35 -12.38 10.95 6.69
N TRP A 36 -11.95 9.71 6.48
CA TRP A 36 -12.56 8.49 7.04
C TRP A 36 -12.01 8.18 8.44
N GLY A 37 -11.07 9.00 8.89
CA GLY A 37 -10.39 8.86 10.17
C GLY A 37 -9.12 7.99 10.11
N PRO A 38 -8.30 8.06 11.17
CA PRO A 38 -6.98 7.43 11.20
C PRO A 38 -7.03 5.91 10.99
N ASN A 39 -8.02 5.24 11.59
CA ASN A 39 -8.16 3.78 11.53
C ASN A 39 -8.45 3.28 10.11
N ALA A 40 -9.33 3.98 9.37
CA ALA A 40 -9.64 3.63 7.98
C ALA A 40 -8.44 3.86 7.06
N ALA A 41 -7.68 4.95 7.26
CA ALA A 41 -6.47 5.22 6.52
C ALA A 41 -5.40 4.11 6.71
N TRP A 42 -5.20 3.64 7.93
CA TRP A 42 -4.32 2.51 8.22
C TRP A 42 -4.82 1.19 7.65
N ALA A 43 -6.14 0.93 7.71
CA ALA A 43 -6.74 -0.26 7.12
C ALA A 43 -6.54 -0.32 5.59
N ILE A 44 -6.67 0.82 4.89
CA ILE A 44 -6.47 0.89 3.43
C ILE A 44 -5.00 0.74 3.06
N ARG A 45 -4.08 1.40 3.79
CA ARG A 45 -2.63 1.23 3.59
C ARG A 45 -2.20 -0.22 3.82
N GLY A 46 -2.67 -0.83 4.92
CA GLY A 46 -2.44 -2.24 5.24
C GLY A 46 -3.03 -3.17 4.19
N GLY A 47 -4.27 -2.90 3.75
CA GLY A 47 -4.99 -3.68 2.74
C GLY A 47 -4.30 -3.68 1.37
N ILE A 48 -3.83 -2.52 0.90
CA ILE A 48 -3.07 -2.41 -0.36
C ILE A 48 -1.74 -3.17 -0.27
N THR A 49 -1.07 -3.09 0.87
CA THR A 49 0.20 -3.81 1.09
C THR A 49 -0.02 -5.32 1.11
N LEU A 50 -1.05 -5.79 1.82
CA LEU A 50 -1.45 -7.19 1.84
C LEU A 50 -1.88 -7.68 0.45
N LEU A 51 -2.62 -6.89 -0.31
CA LEU A 51 -3.00 -7.19 -1.69
C LEU A 51 -1.76 -7.31 -2.58
N GLY A 52 -0.79 -6.39 -2.46
CA GLY A 52 0.49 -6.47 -3.16
C GLY A 52 1.27 -7.75 -2.83
N LEU A 53 1.31 -8.12 -1.54
CA LEU A 53 1.91 -9.38 -1.07
C LEU A 53 1.21 -10.62 -1.65
N VAL A 54 -0.12 -10.65 -1.62
CA VAL A 54 -0.93 -11.76 -2.16
C VAL A 54 -0.74 -11.87 -3.67
N LEU A 55 -0.78 -10.76 -4.40
CA LEU A 55 -0.57 -10.73 -5.86
C LEU A 55 0.85 -11.16 -6.23
N TRP A 56 1.87 -10.77 -5.45
CA TRP A 56 3.24 -11.26 -5.63
C TRP A 56 3.33 -12.78 -5.40
N ARG A 57 2.73 -13.29 -4.32
CA ARG A 57 2.75 -14.73 -3.99
C ARG A 57 1.95 -15.58 -4.97
N VAL A 58 0.79 -15.11 -5.43
CA VAL A 58 -0.08 -15.81 -6.39
C VAL A 58 0.45 -15.69 -7.82
N GLY A 59 0.92 -14.51 -8.21
CA GLY A 59 1.58 -14.27 -9.49
C GLY A 59 2.90 -15.03 -9.63
N GLY A 60 3.56 -15.34 -8.51
CA GLY A 60 4.74 -16.19 -8.46
C GLY A 60 4.49 -17.66 -8.81
N ARG A 61 3.27 -18.18 -8.61
CA ARG A 61 2.93 -19.60 -8.84
C ARG A 61 2.49 -19.93 -10.27
N ARG A 62 2.27 -18.92 -11.12
CA ARG A 62 1.77 -19.10 -12.51
C ARG A 62 2.85 -18.91 -13.59
N GLY A 63 4.12 -18.88 -13.22
CA GLY A 63 5.22 -18.74 -14.19
C GLY A 63 6.47 -19.44 -13.70
#